data_AF-A0A518H9Q6-F1
#
_entry.id   AF-A0A518H9Q6-F1
#
_cell.length_a   1.000
_cell.length_b   1.000
_cell.length_c   1.000
_cell.angle_alpha   90.00
_cell.angle_beta   90.00
_cell.angle_gamma   90.00
#
_symmetry.space_group_name_H-M   'P 1'
#
loop_
_entity.id
_entity.type
_entity.pdbx_description
1 polymer ?
#
loop_
_entity_poly.entity_id
_entity_poly.type
_entity_poly.pdbx_seq_one_letter_code
_entity_poly.pdbx_strand_id
1 'polypeptide(L)' 'MVLGNIKSVHSLAEPLQMAMDNGARRALVPLENKRNFLEIIERVDPVFFSDPLMAALKALGMT' A
#
# COMPACT_ATOMS: atom_id res chain seq x y z
N MET A 1 21.51 -3.33 12.48
CA MET A 1 20.96 -1.98 12.24
C MET A 1 19.70 -2.12 11.41
N VAL A 2 18.62 -1.44 11.77
CA VAL A 2 17.39 -1.39 10.97
C VAL A 2 17.41 -0.07 10.21
N LEU A 3 17.42 -0.13 8.87
CA LEU A 3 17.58 1.05 8.00
C LEU A 3 16.26 1.83 7.76
N GLY A 4 15.14 1.37 8.33
CA GLY A 4 13.83 2.00 8.12
C GLY A 4 13.18 1.69 6.77
N ASN A 5 13.74 0.78 5.97
CA ASN A 5 13.17 0.42 4.67
C ASN A 5 11.81 -0.26 4.82
N ILE A 6 10.89 0.08 3.92
CA ILE A 6 9.62 -0.63 3.79
C ILE A 6 9.88 -1.98 3.14
N LYS A 7 9.30 -3.01 3.74
CA LYS A 7 9.37 -4.38 3.23
C LYS A 7 8.08 -4.77 2.56
N SER A 8 8.18 -5.70 1.62
CA SER A 8 7.00 -6.37 1.07
C SER A 8 6.18 -7.05 2.17
N VAL A 9 4.87 -7.11 1.94
CA VAL A 9 3.94 -7.92 2.71
C VAL A 9 3.67 -9.23 2.00
N HIS A 10 3.39 -10.28 2.77
CA HIS A 10 3.16 -11.64 2.27
C HIS A 10 1.87 -11.76 1.45
N SER A 11 0.85 -10.96 1.76
CA SER A 11 -0.43 -10.92 1.05
C SER A 11 -0.99 -9.50 1.05
N LEU A 12 -1.58 -9.12 -0.08
CA LEU A 12 -2.35 -7.89 -0.23
C LEU A 12 -3.86 -8.16 -0.28
N ALA A 13 -4.29 -9.37 -0.61
CA ALA A 13 -5.69 -9.66 -0.93
C ALA A 13 -6.62 -9.44 0.26
N GLU A 14 -6.37 -10.12 1.38
CA GLU A 14 -7.20 -10.01 2.59
C GLU A 14 -7.19 -8.59 3.19
N PRO A 15 -6.02 -7.93 3.40
CA PRO A 15 -6.01 -6.56 3.92
C PRO A 15 -6.74 -5.56 3.02
N LEU A 16 -6.56 -5.66 1.69
CA LEU A 16 -7.23 -4.77 0.75
C LEU A 16 -8.73 -5.04 0.71
N GLN A 17 -9.16 -6.31 0.71
CA GLN A 17 -10.57 -6.67 0.76
C GLN A 17 -11.25 -6.07 1.99
N MET A 18 -10.65 -6.27 3.17
CA MET A 18 -11.16 -5.71 4.42
C MET A 18 -11.23 -4.18 4.39
N ALA A 19 -10.19 -3.51 3.87
CA ALA A 19 -10.19 -2.05 3.76
C ALA A 19 -11.30 -1.55 2.82
N MET A 20 -11.49 -2.21 1.66
CA MET A 20 -12.53 -1.85 0.69
C MET A 20 -13.95 -2.08 1.22
N ASP A 21 -14.17 -3.16 1.97
CA ASP A 21 -15.46 -3.44 2.61
C ASP A 21 -15.81 -2.34 3.65
N ASN A 22 -14.80 -1.66 4.19
CA ASN A 22 -14.94 -0.48 5.05
C ASN A 22 -14.95 0.86 4.28
N GLY A 23 -15.05 0.83 2.96
CA GLY A 23 -15.19 2.01 2.11
C GLY A 23 -13.87 2.65 1.67
N ALA A 24 -12.72 2.01 1.92
CA ALA A 24 -11.44 2.51 1.41
C ALA A 24 -11.41 2.45 -0.13
N ARG A 25 -11.03 3.55 -0.77
CA ARG A 25 -10.88 3.64 -2.23
C ARG A 25 -9.44 3.74 -2.71
N ARG A 26 -8.51 4.01 -1.80
CA ARG A 26 -7.08 4.18 -2.08
C ARG A 26 -6.27 3.46 -1.01
N ALA A 27 -5.18 2.81 -1.42
CA ALA A 27 -4.29 2.10 -0.51
C ALA A 27 -2.84 2.53 -0.76
N LEU A 28 -2.11 2.79 0.33
CA LEU A 28 -0.66 2.84 0.26
C LEU A 28 -0.17 1.38 0.15
N VAL A 29 0.64 1.07 -0.87
CA VAL A 29 1.19 -0.28 -1.10
C VAL A 29 2.73 -0.25 -1.17
N PRO A 30 3.45 -1.17 -0.48
CA PRO A 30 4.89 -1.30 -0.66
C PRO A 30 5.28 -1.48 -2.12
N LEU A 31 6.29 -0.74 -2.60
CA LEU A 31 6.74 -0.80 -4.00
C LEU A 31 7.12 -2.23 -4.43
N GLU A 32 7.70 -3.01 -3.51
CA GLU A 32 8.07 -4.41 -3.75
C GLU A 32 6.87 -5.30 -4.10
N ASN A 33 5.65 -4.95 -3.68
CA ASN A 33 4.42 -5.71 -3.98
C ASN A 33 3.73 -5.27 -5.28
N LYS A 34 4.30 -4.38 -6.08
CA LYS A 34 3.67 -3.89 -7.32
C LYS A 34 3.19 -5.02 -8.24
N ARG A 35 3.96 -6.10 -8.36
CA ARG A 35 3.58 -7.28 -9.17
C ARG A 35 2.40 -8.04 -8.56
N ASN A 36 2.40 -8.27 -7.25
CA ASN A 36 1.30 -8.93 -6.54
C ASN A 36 0.01 -8.10 -6.62
N PHE A 37 0.12 -6.78 -6.67
CA PHE A 37 -1.03 -5.89 -6.77
C PHE A 37 -1.75 -6.02 -8.13
N LEU A 38 -1.02 -6.33 -9.22
CA LEU A 38 -1.62 -6.43 -10.56
C LEU A 38 -2.73 -7.50 -10.66
N GLU A 39 -2.67 -8.52 -9.79
CA GLU A 39 -3.64 -9.61 -9.72
C GLU A 39 -4.91 -9.25 -8.93
N ILE A 40 -4.92 -8.11 -8.23
CA ILE A 40 -6.00 -7.65 -7.32
C ILE A 40 -6.78 -6.47 -7.94
N ILE A 41 -6.44 -6.06 -9.17
CA ILE A 41 -6.97 -4.87 -9.83
C ILE A 41 -8.44 -5.07 -10.18
N GLU A 42 -9.35 -4.51 -9.38
CA GLU A 42 -10.67 -4.04 -9.85
C GLU A 42 -11.25 -2.85 -9.05
N ARG A 43 -10.86 -2.62 -7.78
CA ARG A 43 -11.65 -1.72 -6.89
C ARG A 43 -10.88 -0.73 -6.00
N VAL A 44 -9.55 -0.73 -6.00
CA VAL A 44 -8.73 0.18 -5.16
C VAL A 44 -7.64 0.89 -5.96
N ASP A 45 -7.47 2.19 -5.72
CA ASP A 45 -6.41 3.02 -6.30
C ASP A 45 -5.09 2.82 -5.53
N PRO A 46 -4.05 2.18 -6.10
CA PRO A 46 -2.78 1.99 -5.41
C PRO A 46 -1.89 3.23 -5.45
N VAL A 47 -1.26 3.55 -4.33
CA VAL A 47 -0.11 4.45 -4.27
C VAL A 47 1.11 3.67 -3.80
N PHE A 48 2.07 3.44 -4.71
CA PHE A 48 3.28 2.67 -4.40
C PHE A 48 4.34 3.52 -3.73
N PHE A 49 5.00 2.98 -2.71
CA PHE A 49 6.00 3.71 -1.95
C PHE A 49 7.20 2.82 -1.54
N SER A 50 8.40 3.40 -1.57
CA SER A 50 9.65 2.76 -1.10
C SER A 50 10.31 3.54 0.05
N ASP A 51 9.94 4.80 0.21
CA ASP A 51 10.43 5.69 1.27
C ASP A 51 9.38 5.83 2.39
N PRO A 52 9.74 5.57 3.66
CA PRO A 52 8.80 5.56 4.78
C PRO A 52 8.28 6.96 5.13
N LEU A 53 9.08 8.01 4.94
CA LEU A 53 8.66 9.37 5.24
C LEU A 53 7.61 9.83 4.22
N MET A 54 7.85 9.59 2.93
CA MET A 54 6.89 9.91 1.87
C MET A 54 5.56 9.15 2.04
N ALA A 55 5.62 7.89 2.46
CA ALA A 55 4.41 7.12 2.78
C ALA A 55 3.61 7.74 3.92
N ALA A 56 4.28 8.16 5.00
CA ALA A 56 3.65 8.81 6.14
C ALA A 56 3.03 10.17 5.76
N LEU A 57 3.78 11.01 5.04
CA LEU A 57 3.28 12.31 4.57
C LEU A 57 2.05 12.14 3.66
N LYS A 58 2.06 11.12 2.79
CA LYS A 58 0.92 10.82 1.92
C LYS A 58 -0.30 10.36 2.71
N ALA A 59 -0.12 9.52 3.73
CA ALA A 59 -1.18 9.09 4.63
C ALA A 59 -1.84 10.26 5.38
N LEU A 60 -1.04 11.29 5.69
CA LEU A 60 -1.49 12.51 6.37
C LEU A 60 -2.05 13.58 5.43
N GLY A 61 -2.07 13.35 4.11
CA GLY A 61 -2.55 14.32 3.13
C GLY A 61 -1.63 15.55 2.96
N MET A 62 -0.36 15.41 3.30
CA MET A 62 0.63 16.50 3.26
C MET A 62 1.36 16.62 1.91
N THR A 63 1.15 15.67 1.00
CA THR A 63 1.68 15.59 -0.38
C THR A 63 0.72 14.81 -1.29
#